data_AF-A0A4U6APL1-F1
#
_entry.id   AF-A0A4U6APL1-F1
#
_cell.length_a   1.000
_cell.length_b   1.000
_cell.length_c   1.000
_cell.angle_alpha   90.00
_cell.angle_beta   90.00
_cell.angle_gamma   90.00
#
_symmetry.space_group_name_H-M   'P 1'
#
loop_
_entity.id
_entity.type
_entity.pdbx_description
1 polymer ?
#
loop_
_entity_poly.entity_id
_entity_poly.type
_entity_poly.pdbx_seq_one_letter_code
_entity_poly.pdbx_strand_id
1 'polypeptide(L)'
;MVEFEIGDDDPIPLADAARLFFHGRLTKSSLRTEAGKGNLEIIQIANKDFVTRNGIKRMIEKCRKNAGPQGSGSDQTQEHGSSKTVPNASAQSALRAKLRQRRESSPSTSRANIGPSAAIVPLKSR
;
A
#
# COMPACT_ATOMS: atom_id res chain seq x y z
N MET A 1 -41.41 7.84 -7.58
CA MET A 1 -40.03 7.75 -7.06
C MET A 1 -40.10 6.74 -5.93
N VAL A 2 -39.65 5.51 -6.15
CA VAL A 2 -39.83 4.44 -5.15
C VAL A 2 -38.76 4.65 -4.08
N GLU A 3 -39.17 5.07 -2.88
CA GLU A 3 -38.30 5.03 -1.70
C GLU A 3 -38.10 3.57 -1.34
N PHE A 4 -36.95 3.02 -1.71
CA PHE A 4 -36.51 1.77 -1.12
C PHE A 4 -36.15 2.08 0.33
N GLU A 5 -36.97 1.61 1.28
CA GLU A 5 -36.64 1.63 2.69
C GLU A 5 -35.47 0.68 2.94
N ILE A 6 -34.25 1.25 2.89
CA ILE A 6 -33.04 0.52 3.22
C ILE A 6 -32.87 0.58 4.74
N GLY A 7 -32.83 -0.58 5.40
CA GLY A 7 -32.52 -0.71 6.81
C GLY A 7 -31.12 -0.18 7.14
N ASP A 8 -30.88 0.18 8.40
CA ASP A 8 -29.59 0.76 8.80
C ASP A 8 -28.41 -0.21 8.61
N ASP A 9 -28.66 -1.52 8.71
CA ASP A 9 -27.66 -2.59 8.61
C ASP A 9 -27.79 -3.44 7.34
N ASP A 10 -28.65 -3.04 6.39
CA ASP A 10 -28.77 -3.73 5.11
C ASP A 10 -27.49 -3.56 4.28
N PRO A 11 -26.97 -4.64 3.67
CA PRO A 11 -25.76 -4.57 2.85
C PRO A 11 -26.05 -3.92 1.50
N ILE A 12 -25.41 -2.79 1.24
CA ILE A 12 -25.54 -1.99 0.02
C ILE A 12 -24.23 -2.10 -0.79
N PRO A 13 -24.28 -2.44 -2.09
CA PRO A 13 -23.09 -2.45 -2.93
C PRO A 13 -22.39 -1.08 -2.94
N LEU A 14 -21.07 -1.06 -2.95
CA LEU A 14 -20.30 0.20 -2.94
C LEU A 14 -20.70 1.20 -4.05
N ALA A 15 -21.02 0.69 -5.24
CA ALA A 15 -21.43 1.54 -6.36
C ALA A 15 -22.78 2.24 -6.10
N ASP A 16 -23.71 1.54 -5.47
CA ASP A 16 -25.03 2.08 -5.14
C ASP A 16 -24.94 2.98 -3.90
N ALA A 17 -24.15 2.60 -2.89
CA ALA A 17 -23.89 3.44 -1.72
C ALA A 17 -23.31 4.81 -2.13
N ALA A 18 -22.38 4.84 -3.09
CA ALA A 18 -21.83 6.08 -3.63
C ALA A 18 -22.89 6.97 -4.31
N ARG A 19 -23.86 6.35 -5.00
CA ARG A 19 -24.98 7.06 -5.64
C ARG A 19 -26.01 7.55 -4.63
N LEU A 20 -26.36 6.70 -3.67
CA LEU A 20 -27.42 6.93 -2.68
C LEU A 20 -27.01 7.95 -1.62
N PHE A 21 -25.84 7.81 -1.00
CA PHE A 21 -25.44 8.65 0.13
C PHE A 21 -24.64 9.89 -0.27
N PHE A 22 -24.00 9.87 -1.44
CA PHE A 22 -23.12 10.96 -1.88
C PHE A 22 -23.54 11.53 -3.24
N HIS A 23 -24.73 11.18 -3.75
CA HIS A 23 -25.25 11.65 -5.03
C HIS A 23 -24.26 11.45 -6.19
N GLY A 24 -23.45 10.39 -6.14
CA GLY A 24 -22.43 10.08 -7.14
C GLY A 24 -21.16 10.96 -7.09
N ARG A 25 -21.01 11.82 -6.08
CA ARG A 25 -19.79 12.64 -5.88
C ARG A 25 -18.59 11.81 -5.44
N LEU A 26 -18.82 10.67 -4.81
CA LEU A 26 -17.79 9.69 -4.47
C LEU A 26 -17.83 8.51 -5.46
N THR A 27 -16.69 7.86 -5.62
CA THR A 27 -16.54 6.67 -6.46
C THR A 27 -16.40 5.42 -5.60
N LYS A 28 -16.62 4.23 -6.19
CA LYS A 28 -16.32 2.94 -5.54
C LYS A 28 -14.88 2.88 -5.03
N SER A 29 -13.92 3.38 -5.83
CA SER A 29 -12.51 3.47 -5.44
C SER A 29 -12.30 4.36 -4.21
N SER A 30 -12.96 5.51 -4.13
CA SER A 30 -12.87 6.41 -2.97
C SER A 30 -13.33 5.72 -1.69
N LEU A 31 -14.44 4.98 -1.73
CA LEU A 31 -14.91 4.22 -0.57
C LEU A 31 -13.94 3.09 -0.18
N ARG A 32 -13.34 2.41 -1.15
CA ARG A 32 -12.27 1.42 -0.88
C ARG A 32 -11.03 2.08 -0.26
N THR A 33 -10.69 3.30 -0.67
CA THR A 33 -9.61 4.08 -0.06
C THR A 33 -9.92 4.39 1.40
N GLU A 34 -11.14 4.82 1.73
CA GLU A 34 -11.53 5.05 3.12
C GLU A 34 -11.55 3.78 3.97
N ALA A 35 -11.90 2.64 3.37
CA ALA A 35 -11.76 1.35 4.04
C ALA A 35 -10.29 0.98 4.29
N GLY A 36 -9.41 1.23 3.30
CA GLY A 36 -7.96 1.05 3.45
C GLY A 36 -7.33 1.96 4.51
N LYS A 37 -7.94 3.11 4.79
CA LYS A 37 -7.57 4.01 5.91
C LYS A 37 -8.15 3.58 7.27
N GLY A 38 -9.03 2.57 7.31
CA GLY A 38 -9.72 2.13 8.52
C GLY A 38 -10.93 3.01 8.91
N ASN A 39 -11.35 3.93 8.04
CA ASN A 39 -12.50 4.79 8.30
C ASN A 39 -13.83 4.08 8.03
N LEU A 40 -13.87 3.21 7.02
CA LEU A 40 -15.07 2.52 6.56
C LEU A 40 -14.97 1.00 6.75
N GLU A 41 -16.03 0.38 7.28
CA GLU A 41 -16.16 -1.08 7.37
C GLU A 41 -16.75 -1.63 6.06
N ILE A 42 -16.07 -2.60 5.45
CA ILE A 42 -16.54 -3.31 4.25
C ILE A 42 -16.96 -4.73 4.63
N ILE A 43 -18.13 -5.12 4.14
CA ILE A 43 -18.61 -6.51 4.17
C ILE A 43 -18.33 -7.11 2.79
N GLN A 44 -17.53 -8.18 2.73
CA GLN A 44 -17.24 -8.85 1.47
C GLN A 44 -18.04 -10.15 1.35
N ILE A 45 -18.87 -10.27 0.31
CA ILE A 45 -19.67 -11.46 0.00
C ILE A 45 -19.42 -11.82 -1.47
N ALA A 46 -18.97 -13.04 -1.75
CA ALA A 46 -18.66 -13.51 -3.10
C ALA A 46 -17.73 -12.55 -3.89
N ASN A 47 -16.66 -12.06 -3.25
CA ASN A 47 -15.72 -11.07 -3.81
C ASN A 47 -16.34 -9.72 -4.19
N LYS A 48 -17.55 -9.42 -3.70
CA LYS A 48 -18.22 -8.13 -3.85
C LYS A 48 -18.19 -7.40 -2.53
N ASP A 49 -17.87 -6.12 -2.60
CA ASP A 49 -17.74 -5.24 -1.44
C ASP A 49 -19.08 -4.50 -1.22
N PHE A 50 -19.58 -4.58 0.02
CA PHE A 50 -20.80 -3.96 0.49
C PHE A 50 -20.51 -3.10 1.73
N VAL A 51 -21.42 -2.18 2.00
CA VAL A 51 -21.42 -1.30 3.16
C VAL A 51 -22.83 -1.14 3.68
N THR A 52 -22.98 -0.83 4.96
CA THR A 52 -24.29 -0.51 5.54
C THR A 52 -24.46 0.99 5.68
N ARG A 53 -25.72 1.46 5.78
CA ARG A 53 -26.01 2.88 6.05
C ARG A 53 -25.36 3.33 7.35
N ASN A 54 -25.42 2.49 8.38
CA ASN A 54 -24.78 2.75 9.66
C ASN A 54 -23.24 2.85 9.54
N GLY A 55 -22.62 1.98 8.74
CA GLY A 55 -21.18 2.04 8.42
C GLY A 55 -20.79 3.36 7.75
N ILE A 56 -21.61 3.87 6.82
CA ILE A 56 -21.40 5.17 6.18
C ILE A 56 -21.56 6.32 7.20
N LYS A 57 -22.58 6.30 8.07
CA LYS A 57 -22.74 7.28 9.15
C LYS A 57 -21.49 7.33 10.04
N ARG A 58 -20.98 6.18 10.49
CA ARG A 58 -19.73 6.08 11.27
C ARG A 58 -18.52 6.63 10.51
N MET A 59 -18.41 6.33 9.22
CA MET A 59 -17.34 6.86 8.37
C MET A 59 -17.39 8.40 8.30
N ILE A 60 -18.58 8.99 8.10
CA ILE A 60 -18.75 10.45 8.02
C ILE A 60 -18.30 11.12 9.32
N GLU A 61 -18.66 10.56 10.48
CA GLU A 61 -18.21 11.09 11.77
C GLU A 61 -16.68 11.02 11.93
N LYS A 62 -16.03 9.93 11.48
CA LYS A 62 -14.57 9.83 11.48
C LYS A 62 -13.90 10.80 10.50
N CYS A 63 -14.49 11.03 9.32
CA CYS A 63 -13.98 11.95 8.31
C CYS A 63 -14.25 13.42 8.63
N ARG A 64 -15.08 13.70 9.65
CA ARG A 64 -15.38 15.06 10.10
C ARG A 64 -14.09 15.72 10.58
N LYS A 65 -13.56 16.64 9.79
CA LYS A 65 -12.41 17.46 10.19
C LYS A 65 -12.85 18.30 11.40
N ASN A 66 -12.37 17.92 12.58
CA ASN A 66 -12.44 18.80 13.74
C ASN A 66 -11.80 20.14 13.36
N ALA A 67 -12.51 21.25 13.55
CA ALA A 67 -11.95 22.60 13.44
C ALA A 67 -10.99 22.92 14.61
N GLY A 68 -10.21 21.93 15.06
CA GLY A 68 -9.10 22.10 15.99
C GLY A 68 -7.83 22.43 15.20
N PRO A 69 -6.93 23.27 15.74
CA PRO A 69 -5.80 23.80 14.99
C PRO A 69 -4.96 22.66 14.42
N GLN A 70 -4.63 22.78 13.14
CA GLN A 70 -3.77 21.85 12.39
C GLN A 70 -2.45 21.65 13.14
N GLY A 71 -2.34 20.53 13.85
CA GLY A 71 -1.08 20.05 14.39
C GLY A 71 -0.29 19.39 13.27
N SER A 72 0.66 20.15 12.72
CA SER A 72 1.82 19.73 11.92
C SER A 72 1.58 18.80 10.73
N GLY A 73 1.69 19.40 9.54
CA GLY A 73 2.16 18.66 8.37
C GLY A 73 3.56 18.09 8.63
N SER A 74 3.74 16.85 8.20
CA SER A 74 5.02 16.33 7.76
C SER A 74 4.74 15.50 6.52
N ASP A 75 5.36 15.95 5.43
CA ASP A 75 5.66 15.29 4.15
C ASP A 75 5.42 13.77 4.09
N GLN A 76 4.92 13.22 2.99
CA GLN A 76 5.70 13.16 1.75
C GLN A 76 4.80 13.16 0.51
N THR A 77 4.85 14.27 -0.23
CA THR A 77 4.87 14.19 -1.69
C THR A 77 6.33 14.01 -2.08
N GLN A 78 6.68 12.93 -2.76
CA GLN A 78 7.98 12.91 -3.44
C GLN A 78 7.87 12.13 -4.75
N GLU A 79 7.46 12.85 -5.79
CA GLU A 79 7.85 12.55 -7.17
C GLU A 79 9.31 13.02 -7.36
N HIS A 80 10.17 12.08 -7.79
CA HIS A 80 11.46 12.18 -8.50
C HIS A 80 12.53 13.24 -8.10
N GLY A 81 13.74 12.73 -7.76
CA GLY A 81 15.00 13.33 -8.23
C GLY A 81 16.09 13.68 -7.19
N SER A 82 17.24 13.03 -7.34
CA SER A 82 18.62 13.47 -7.00
C SER A 82 19.10 13.58 -5.53
N SER A 83 19.92 12.59 -5.17
CA SER A 83 21.16 12.64 -4.40
C SER A 83 21.33 13.70 -3.30
N LYS A 84 21.36 13.25 -2.04
CA LYS A 84 22.28 13.72 -0.98
C LYS A 84 22.21 12.78 0.23
N THR A 85 23.24 11.96 0.35
CA THR A 85 23.52 11.05 1.47
C THR A 85 23.92 11.87 2.69
N VAL A 86 23.27 11.65 3.85
CA VAL A 86 23.82 12.02 5.16
C VAL A 86 23.88 10.77 6.03
N PRO A 87 25.01 10.46 6.68
CA PRO A 87 25.29 9.11 7.16
C PRO A 87 24.83 8.94 8.61
N ASN A 88 23.61 8.43 8.82
CA ASN A 88 23.25 7.88 10.14
C ASN A 88 23.69 6.41 10.21
N ALA A 89 24.97 6.25 10.53
CA ALA A 89 25.55 5.00 10.97
C ALA A 89 24.87 4.52 12.27
N SER A 90 23.86 3.65 12.15
CA SER A 90 23.40 2.82 13.28
C SER A 90 22.62 1.56 12.88
N ALA A 91 21.98 1.50 11.71
CA ALA A 91 21.26 0.28 11.28
C ALA A 91 22.07 -0.62 10.32
N GLN A 92 22.77 -0.04 9.33
CA GLN A 92 23.48 -0.80 8.31
C GLN A 92 24.74 -1.50 8.84
N SER A 93 25.41 -0.92 9.84
CA SER A 93 26.59 -1.52 10.49
C SER A 93 26.21 -2.80 11.23
N ALA A 94 25.12 -2.77 12.00
CA ALA A 94 24.61 -3.94 12.71
C ALA A 94 24.18 -5.07 11.74
N LEU A 95 23.54 -4.71 10.62
CA LEU A 95 23.17 -5.70 9.59
C LEU A 95 24.40 -6.32 8.92
N ARG A 96 25.40 -5.52 8.54
CA ARG A 96 26.64 -6.03 7.93
C ARG A 96 27.42 -6.93 8.88
N ALA A 97 27.46 -6.60 10.18
CA ALA A 97 28.09 -7.46 11.19
C ALA A 97 27.41 -8.83 11.27
N LYS A 98 26.07 -8.88 11.33
CA LYS A 98 25.31 -10.14 11.34
C LYS A 98 25.52 -10.97 10.08
N LEU A 99 25.59 -10.34 8.89
CA LEU A 99 25.83 -11.04 7.64
C LEU A 99 27.24 -11.63 7.55
N ARG A 100 28.27 -10.92 8.04
CA ARG A 100 29.65 -11.44 8.09
C ARG A 100 29.76 -12.66 9.00
N GLN A 101 29.20 -12.58 10.21
CA GLN A 101 29.22 -13.70 11.16
C GLN A 101 28.59 -14.97 10.55
N ARG A 102 27.46 -14.82 9.84
CA ARG A 102 26.79 -15.97 9.19
C ARG A 102 27.55 -16.53 7.99
N ARG A 103 28.28 -15.67 7.27
CA ARG A 103 29.14 -16.09 6.15
C ARG A 103 30.38 -16.84 6.62
N GLU A 104 30.96 -16.42 7.74
CA GLU A 104 32.13 -17.07 8.35
C GLU A 104 31.75 -18.41 9.03
N SER A 105 30.54 -18.50 9.59
CA SER A 105 30.05 -19.71 10.26
C SER A 105 29.51 -20.79 9.31
N SER A 106 29.49 -20.55 8.00
CA SER A 106 28.96 -21.50 7.01
C SER A 106 30.11 -22.06 6.17
N PRO A 107 30.42 -23.37 6.23
CA PRO A 107 31.36 -23.97 5.30
C PRO A 107 30.84 -23.80 3.86
N SER A 108 31.68 -23.30 2.97
CA SER A 108 31.35 -23.11 1.55
C SER A 108 31.17 -24.47 0.86
N THR A 109 29.93 -24.95 0.78
CA THR A 109 29.55 -26.12 -0.02
C THR A 109 29.25 -25.70 -1.46
N SER A 110 30.27 -25.23 -2.18
CA SER A 110 30.19 -25.19 -3.64
C SER A 110 31.47 -25.74 -4.24
N ARG A 111 31.32 -26.87 -4.93
CA ARG A 111 32.37 -27.54 -5.71
C ARG A 111 32.78 -26.63 -6.85
N ALA A 112 34.08 -26.32 -6.98
CA ALA A 112 34.60 -25.54 -8.09
C ALA A 112 34.33 -26.27 -9.42
N ASN A 113 33.51 -25.67 -10.28
CA ASN A 113 33.26 -26.21 -11.62
C ASN A 113 34.36 -25.69 -12.56
N ILE A 114 35.47 -26.41 -12.63
CA ILE A 114 36.58 -26.12 -13.55
C ILE A 114 36.21 -26.75 -14.90
N GLY A 115 35.58 -25.96 -15.77
CA GLY A 115 35.46 -26.25 -17.20
C GLY A 115 36.22 -25.18 -18.00
N PRO A 116 37.00 -25.54 -19.03
CA PRO A 116 37.78 -24.57 -19.79
C PRO A 116 36.85 -23.62 -20.57
N SER A 117 36.95 -22.32 -20.29
CA SER A 117 36.25 -21.28 -21.05
C SER A 117 36.86 -21.16 -22.44
N ALA A 118 36.05 -21.34 -23.49
CA ALA A 118 36.47 -21.26 -24.88
C ALA A 118 37.00 -19.86 -25.25
N ALA A 119 38.01 -19.81 -26.12
CA ALA A 119 38.66 -18.58 -26.56
C ALA A 119 37.75 -17.75 -27.49
N ILE A 120 37.60 -16.46 -27.18
CA ILE A 120 36.79 -15.50 -27.94
C ILE A 120 37.65 -14.93 -29.08
N VAL A 121 37.21 -15.10 -30.33
CA VAL A 121 37.89 -14.53 -31.52
C VAL A 121 37.13 -13.27 -31.98
N PRO A 122 37.79 -12.10 -32.11
CA PRO A 122 37.15 -10.87 -32.58
C PRO A 122 36.99 -10.86 -34.11
N LEU A 123 35.79 -10.52 -34.60
CA LEU A 123 35.48 -10.35 -36.02
C LEU A 123 35.84 -8.92 -36.49
N LYS A 124 36.65 -8.83 -37.55
CA LYS A 124 36.99 -7.59 -38.25
C LYS A 124 35.86 -7.20 -39.22
N SER A 125 35.32 -5.99 -39.05
CA SER A 125 34.39 -5.37 -40.00
C SER A 125 35.14 -4.91 -41.28
N ARG A 126 34.51 -5.06 -42.44
CA ARG A 126 34.93 -4.45 -43.72
C ARG A 126 34.14 -3.17 -43.96
#